data_AF-A0A392USR7-F1
#
_entry.id   AF-A0A392USR7-F1
#
_cell.length_a   1.000
_cell.length_b   1.000
_cell.length_c   1.000
_cell.angle_alpha   90.00
_cell.angle_beta   90.00
_cell.angle_gamma   90.00
#
_symmetry.space_group_name_H-M   'P 1'
#
loop_
_entity.id
_entity.type
_entity.pdbx_description
1 polymer ?
#
loop_
_entity_poly.entity_id
_entity_poly.type
_entity_poly.pdbx_seq_one_letter_code
_entity_poly.pdbx_strand_id
1 'polypeptide(L)' 'VLHDEADHWWGNAKQRLEAGGTFITWARFKREFLTKYFLADERNRKVIDLWN' A
#
# COMPACT_ATOMS: atom_id res chain seq x y z
N VAL A 1 -2.51 2.43 -19.22
CA VAL A 1 -2.65 3.62 -18.32
C VAL A 1 -2.78 3.20 -16.86
N LEU A 2 -3.88 2.60 -16.39
CA LEU A 2 -3.99 2.21 -14.96
C LEU A 2 -3.07 1.04 -14.58
N HIS A 3 -2.85 0.07 -15.48
CA HIS A 3 -1.88 -1.00 -15.22
C HIS A 3 -0.44 -0.49 -15.14
N ASP A 4 -0.11 0.55 -15.93
CA ASP A 4 1.27 1.07 -16.00
C ASP A 4 1.59 1.82 -14.72
N GLU A 5 0.64 2.63 -14.24
CA GLU A 5 0.76 3.32 -12.96
C GLU A 5 0.83 2.33 -11.79
N ALA A 6 0.02 1.26 -11.82
CA ALA A 6 0.03 0.24 -10.78
C ALA A 6 1.37 -0.53 -10.74
N ASP A 7 1.88 -0.94 -11.90
CA ASP A 7 3.15 -1.66 -12.02
C ASP A 7 4.34 -0.77 -11.63
N HIS A 8 4.32 0.48 -12.10
CA HIS A 8 5.36 1.47 -11.77
C HIS A 8 5.38 1.78 -10.27
N TRP A 9 4.21 2.05 -9.68
CA TRP A 9 4.11 2.29 -8.24
C TRP A 9 4.56 1.06 -7.44
N TRP A 10 4.11 -0.14 -7.82
CA TRP A 10 4.45 -1.36 -7.10
C TRP A 10 5.95 -1.65 -7.11
N GLY A 11 6.63 -1.42 -8.24
CA GLY A 11 8.08 -1.56 -8.32
C GLY A 11 8.83 -0.74 -7.25
N ASN A 12 8.44 0.52 -7.06
CA ASN A 12 9.03 1.40 -6.06
C ASN A 12 8.58 1.05 -4.62
N ALA A 13 7.29 0.75 -4.43
CA ALA A 13 6.74 0.40 -3.12
C ALA A 13 7.35 -0.90 -2.58
N LYS A 14 7.49 -1.92 -3.44
CA LYS A 14 8.09 -3.21 -3.11
C LYS A 14 9.52 -3.06 -2.61
N GLN A 15 10.36 -2.28 -3.32
CA GLN A 15 11.74 -2.02 -2.89
C GLN A 15 11.82 -1.40 -1.48
N ARG A 16 10.94 -0.44 -1.17
CA ARG A 16 10.88 0.19 0.16
C ARG A 16 10.37 -0.77 1.24
N LEU A 17 9.45 -1.67 0.89
CA LEU A 17 8.88 -2.65 1.81
C LEU A 17 9.87 -3.78 2.14
N GLU A 18 10.65 -4.23 1.16
CA GLU A 18 11.65 -5.29 1.29
C GLU A 18 13.01 -4.80 1.83
N ALA A 19 13.17 -3.49 2.03
CA ALA A 19 14.39 -2.91 2.57
C ALA A 19 14.84 -3.63 3.86
N GLY A 20 16.13 -3.97 3.91
CA GLY A 20 16.72 -4.70 5.03
C GLY A 20 16.34 -6.20 5.11
N GLY A 21 15.83 -6.80 4.02
CA GLY A 21 15.44 -8.21 4.00
C GLY A 21 14.13 -8.51 4.73
N THR A 22 13.31 -7.47 4.96
CA THR A 22 12.05 -7.60 5.69
C THR A 22 10.98 -8.23 4.79
N PHE A 23 10.30 -9.27 5.27
CA PHE A 23 9.14 -9.82 4.55
C PHE A 23 7.99 -8.80 4.49
N ILE A 24 7.34 -8.71 3.32
CA ILE A 24 6.17 -7.83 3.17
C ILE A 24 4.97 -8.48 3.86
N THR A 25 4.61 -7.99 5.05
CA THR A 25 3.36 -8.39 5.68
C THR A 25 2.16 -7.76 4.97
N TRP A 26 1.03 -8.47 4.96
CA TRP A 26 -0.21 -7.97 4.37
C TRP A 26 -0.66 -6.64 4.98
N ALA A 27 -0.50 -6.45 6.30
CA ALA A 27 -0.81 -5.21 6.99
C ALA A 27 0.04 -4.02 6.48
N ARG A 28 1.32 -4.24 6.23
CA ARG A 28 2.24 -3.21 5.75
C ARG A 28 1.95 -2.85 4.28
N PHE A 29 1.65 -3.85 3.45
CA PHE A 29 1.15 -3.64 2.10
C PHE A 29 -0.12 -2.77 2.08
N LYS A 30 -1.15 -3.17 2.84
CA LYS A 30 -2.43 -2.44 2.92
C LYS A 30 -2.21 -0.97 3.29
N ARG A 31 -1.34 -0.69 4.26
CA ARG A 31 -1.04 0.68 4.69
C ARG A 31 -0.46 1.54 3.56
N GLU A 32 0.56 1.06 2.85
CA GLU A 32 1.18 1.81 1.75
C GLU A 32 0.22 1.99 0.56
N PHE A 33 -0.51 0.93 0.20
CA PHE A 33 -1.51 0.98 -0.89
C PHE A 33 -2.61 2.00 -0.59
N LEU A 34 -3.23 1.91 0.60
CA LEU A 34 -4.30 2.82 0.99
C LEU A 34 -3.81 4.26 1.11
N THR A 35 -2.58 4.46 1.59
CA THR A 35 -1.98 5.80 1.62
C THR A 35 -1.85 6.36 0.21
N LYS A 36 -1.25 5.65 -0.74
CA LYS A 36 -1.02 6.17 -2.09
C LYS A 36 -2.31 6.51 -2.84
N TYR A 37 -3.33 5.67 -2.76
CA TYR A 37 -4.51 5.76 -3.63
C TYR A 37 -5.74 6.38 -2.97
N PHE A 38 -5.74 6.54 -1.64
CA PHE A 38 -6.91 7.01 -0.87
C PHE A 38 -6.58 8.17 0.10
N LEU A 39 -5.50 8.92 -0.14
CA LEU A 39 -5.05 10.05 0.68
C LEU A 39 -6.09 11.20 0.72
N ALA A 40 -7.07 11.11 1.63
CA ALA A 40 -7.92 12.18 2.18
C ALA A 40 -9.12 11.63 2.99
N ASP A 41 -9.46 10.35 2.84
CA ASP A 41 -10.74 9.86 3.36
C ASP A 41 -10.60 9.44 4.84
N GLU A 42 -11.27 10.12 5.77
CA GLU A 42 -11.48 9.62 7.16
C GLU A 42 -12.06 8.19 7.15
N ARG A 43 -12.66 7.79 6.03
CA ARG A 43 -13.12 6.44 5.70
C ARG A 43 -12.00 5.40 5.66
N ASN A 44 -10.73 5.76 5.44
CA ASN A 44 -9.61 4.82 5.48
C ASN A 44 -9.35 4.23 6.87
N ARG A 45 -9.64 4.98 7.94
CA ARG A 45 -9.54 4.43 9.30
C ARG A 45 -10.58 3.31 9.51
N LYS A 46 -11.81 3.54 9.02
CA LYS A 46 -12.90 2.57 9.03
C LYS A 46 -12.67 1.37 8.10
N VAL A 47 -12.05 1.59 6.93
CA VAL A 47 -11.69 0.50 6.00
C VAL A 47 -10.55 -0.34 6.57
N ILE A 48 -9.55 0.27 7.21
CA ILE A 48 -8.51 -0.48 7.91
C ILE A 48 -9.11 -1.33 9.03
N ASP A 49 -10.07 -0.80 9.81
CA ASP A 49 -10.79 -1.57 10.85
C ASP A 49 -11.73 -2.64 10.28
N LEU A 50 -12.32 -2.44 9.10
CA LEU A 50 -13.14 -3.46 8.41
C LEU A 50 -12.32 -4.64 7.85
N TRP A 51 -11.03 -4.42 7.61
CA TRP A 51 -10.13 -5.38 6.94
C TRP A 51 -9.04 -5.93 7.86
N ASN A 52 -9.04 -5.55 9.13
CA ASN A 52 -8.21 -6.13 10.20
C ASN A 52 -9.01 -7.21 10.94
#